data_AF-A0A7K0FCX3-F1
#
_entry.id   AF-A0A7K0FCX3-F1
#
_cell.length_a   1.000
_cell.length_b   1.000
_cell.length_c   1.000
_cell.angle_alpha   90.00
_cell.angle_beta   90.00
_cell.angle_gamma   90.00
#
_symmetry.space_group_name_H-M   'P 1'
#
loop_
_entity.id
_entity.type
_entity.pdbx_description
1 polymer ?
#
loop_
_entity_poly.entity_id
_entity_poly.type
_entity_poly.pdbx_seq_one_letter_code
_entity_poly.pdbx_strand_id
1 'polypeptide(L)'
;MRNLEKAPEVIQKSKCINHIIDYKWNEKIMSGLLDPLEGNEELDQILNRIGHKAAIGLTASLLEWIYWYFKEYTTMSDDIRHRIETLWYSVENPENSKPLLFDAELDIPASGFINGPIWIALMNVRMIDVLYKKGSFMLQSELAGLVLLVRHVTPKKKKFDKWFEGIISKLIIQFPNQNTEITFSEDAVYDSSGEALICREFFFDSMFDYCNETTKSALNDFILNIDYERNPFCNKKKKFVNG
;
A
#
# COMPACT_ATOMS: atom_id res chain seq x y z
N MET A 1 -3.34 -9.97 19.31
CA MET A 1 -2.38 -10.66 18.42
C MET A 1 -1.70 -9.56 17.63
N ARG A 2 -0.37 -9.41 17.62
CA ARG A 2 0.21 -8.25 16.93
C ARG A 2 0.02 -8.39 15.42
N ASN A 3 -0.12 -7.27 14.74
CA ASN A 3 -0.23 -7.25 13.28
C ASN A 3 1.08 -7.76 12.64
N LEU A 4 0.96 -8.34 11.44
CA LEU A 4 2.11 -8.70 10.60
C LEU A 4 3.09 -9.71 11.24
N GLU A 5 2.58 -10.58 12.13
CA GLU A 5 3.34 -11.69 12.72
C GLU A 5 3.62 -12.82 11.73
N LYS A 6 2.72 -13.05 10.77
CA LYS A 6 2.82 -14.10 9.76
C LYS A 6 2.64 -13.53 8.35
N ALA A 7 3.53 -13.94 7.45
CA ALA A 7 3.44 -13.56 6.06
C ALA A 7 2.20 -14.18 5.39
N PRO A 8 1.49 -13.44 4.52
CA PRO A 8 0.48 -14.00 3.64
C PRO A 8 0.98 -15.21 2.84
N GLU A 9 0.12 -16.20 2.64
CA GLU A 9 0.49 -17.45 1.96
C GLU A 9 1.04 -17.21 0.54
N VAL A 10 0.48 -16.23 -0.18
CA VAL A 10 0.93 -15.85 -1.52
C VAL A 10 2.36 -15.30 -1.54
N ILE A 11 2.75 -14.54 -0.51
CA ILE A 11 4.11 -13.98 -0.32
C ILE A 11 5.09 -15.08 0.10
N GLN A 12 4.64 -16.05 0.90
CA GLN A 12 5.46 -17.23 1.20
C GLN A 12 5.72 -18.04 -0.09
N LYS A 13 4.67 -18.31 -0.87
CA LYS A 13 4.73 -19.09 -2.12
C LYS A 13 5.55 -18.40 -3.22
N SER A 14 5.67 -17.08 -3.20
CA SER A 14 6.49 -16.29 -4.12
C SER A 14 8.00 -16.35 -3.82
N LYS A 15 8.39 -16.99 -2.71
CA LYS A 15 9.77 -17.01 -2.18
C LYS A 15 10.28 -15.60 -1.83
N CYS A 16 9.46 -14.72 -1.27
CA CYS A 16 9.98 -13.43 -0.82
C CYS A 16 10.82 -13.57 0.47
N ILE A 17 10.46 -14.51 1.35
CA ILE A 17 11.11 -14.62 2.67
C ILE A 17 12.43 -15.38 2.55
N ASN A 18 13.51 -14.80 3.10
CA ASN A 18 14.87 -15.37 3.13
C ASN A 18 15.48 -15.72 1.75
N HIS A 19 14.92 -15.17 0.67
CA HIS A 19 15.45 -15.39 -0.67
C HIS A 19 16.58 -14.41 -0.97
N ILE A 20 17.68 -14.93 -1.47
CA ILE A 20 18.86 -14.13 -1.84
C ILE A 20 18.48 -12.99 -2.80
N ILE A 21 19.11 -11.83 -2.63
CA ILE A 21 18.88 -10.70 -3.51
C ILE A 21 19.57 -10.98 -4.86
N ASP A 22 18.77 -11.17 -5.91
CA ASP A 22 19.23 -11.60 -7.23
C ASP A 22 18.71 -10.74 -8.40
N TYR A 23 17.92 -9.69 -8.13
CA TYR A 23 17.51 -8.72 -9.13
C TYR A 23 18.60 -7.68 -9.40
N LYS A 24 18.53 -7.07 -10.59
CA LYS A 24 19.39 -5.94 -10.95
C LYS A 24 18.84 -4.65 -10.34
N TRP A 25 19.73 -3.77 -9.88
CA TRP A 25 19.38 -2.43 -9.42
C TRP A 25 20.39 -1.42 -9.95
N ASN A 26 19.90 -0.33 -10.53
CA ASN A 26 20.70 0.79 -11.02
C ASN A 26 19.83 2.05 -11.11
N GLU A 27 20.46 3.20 -11.37
CA GLU A 27 19.78 4.49 -11.48
C GLU A 27 18.68 4.49 -12.55
N LYS A 28 18.89 3.84 -13.70
CA LYS A 28 17.87 3.75 -14.76
C LYS A 28 16.60 3.05 -14.28
N ILE A 29 16.73 1.96 -13.52
CA ILE A 29 15.59 1.25 -12.92
C ILE A 29 14.91 2.17 -11.89
N MET A 30 15.71 2.83 -11.04
CA MET A 30 15.19 3.73 -10.02
C MET A 30 14.38 4.89 -10.63
N SER A 31 14.91 5.56 -11.65
CA SER A 31 14.22 6.66 -12.35
C SER A 31 12.92 6.19 -13.01
N GLY A 32 12.92 5.04 -13.68
CA GLY A 32 11.71 4.49 -14.30
C GLY A 32 10.64 4.01 -13.30
N LEU A 33 10.99 3.84 -12.02
CA LEU A 33 10.03 3.53 -10.96
C LEU A 33 9.53 4.79 -10.24
N LEU A 34 10.26 5.91 -10.33
CA LEU A 34 9.82 7.22 -9.83
C LEU A 34 8.87 7.93 -10.80
N ASP A 35 9.09 7.75 -12.10
CA ASP A 35 8.23 8.27 -13.16
C ASP A 35 7.80 7.11 -14.08
N PRO A 36 6.80 6.32 -13.65
CA PRO A 36 6.46 5.07 -14.31
C PRO A 36 5.52 5.22 -15.51
N LEU A 37 5.05 6.43 -15.84
CA LEU A 37 3.96 6.60 -16.82
C LEU A 37 4.34 6.14 -18.23
N GLU A 38 5.56 6.47 -18.68
CA GLU A 38 6.03 6.11 -20.02
C GLU A 38 6.07 4.58 -20.20
N GLY A 39 5.22 4.06 -21.08
CA GLY A 39 5.13 2.63 -21.39
C GLY A 39 4.34 1.78 -20.39
N ASN A 40 3.64 2.41 -19.43
CA ASN A 40 2.73 1.72 -18.50
C ASN A 40 1.34 2.37 -18.46
N GLU A 41 0.91 2.98 -19.55
CA GLU A 41 -0.37 3.69 -19.67
C GLU A 41 -1.57 2.77 -19.41
N GLU A 42 -1.48 1.50 -19.82
CA GLU A 42 -2.53 0.51 -19.54
C GLU A 42 -2.64 0.22 -18.03
N LEU A 43 -1.52 0.14 -17.32
CA LEU A 43 -1.51 -0.08 -15.87
C LEU A 43 -2.13 1.13 -15.16
N ASP A 44 -1.74 2.34 -15.55
CA ASP A 44 -2.32 3.58 -15.03
C ASP A 44 -3.84 3.65 -15.24
N GLN A 45 -4.32 3.33 -16.45
CA GLN A 45 -5.75 3.26 -16.75
C GLN A 45 -6.49 2.22 -15.90
N ILE A 46 -5.89 1.05 -15.67
CA ILE A 46 -6.46 0.01 -14.81
C ILE A 46 -6.55 0.49 -13.36
N LEU A 47 -5.49 1.13 -12.85
CA LEU A 47 -5.44 1.64 -11.48
C LEU A 47 -6.44 2.77 -11.27
N ASN A 48 -6.62 3.67 -12.25
CA ASN A 48 -7.59 4.76 -12.17
C ASN A 48 -9.06 4.31 -12.04
N ARG A 49 -9.35 3.02 -12.23
CA ARG A 49 -10.70 2.46 -12.07
C ARG A 49 -11.06 2.08 -10.63
N ILE A 50 -10.14 2.16 -9.67
CA ILE A 50 -10.42 1.83 -8.26
C ILE A 50 -10.58 3.09 -7.40
N GLY A 51 -11.42 3.01 -6.37
CA GLY A 51 -11.63 4.09 -5.40
C GLY A 51 -10.41 4.37 -4.52
N HIS A 52 -10.44 5.47 -3.78
CA HIS A 52 -9.32 5.94 -2.95
C HIS A 52 -9.01 4.98 -1.79
N LYS A 53 -10.02 4.51 -1.04
CA LYS A 53 -9.85 3.52 0.04
C LYS A 53 -9.28 2.20 -0.49
N ALA A 54 -9.74 1.76 -1.67
CA ALA A 54 -9.19 0.59 -2.35
C ALA A 54 -7.72 0.79 -2.73
N ALA A 55 -7.37 1.96 -3.24
CA ALA A 55 -5.99 2.31 -3.57
C ALA A 55 -5.10 2.37 -2.32
N ILE A 56 -5.59 2.86 -1.18
CA ILE A 56 -4.86 2.82 0.10
C ILE A 56 -4.68 1.38 0.60
N GLY A 57 -5.72 0.55 0.54
CA GLY A 57 -5.61 -0.87 0.87
C GLY A 57 -4.61 -1.61 -0.03
N LEU A 58 -4.60 -1.30 -1.33
CA LEU A 58 -3.65 -1.85 -2.28
C LEU A 58 -2.22 -1.37 -1.97
N THR A 59 -2.04 -0.10 -1.63
CA THR A 59 -0.74 0.46 -1.19
C THR A 59 -0.20 -0.29 0.02
N ALA A 60 -1.02 -0.45 1.06
CA ALA A 60 -0.64 -1.19 2.27
C ALA A 60 -0.27 -2.64 1.96
N SER A 61 -1.04 -3.29 1.08
CA SER A 61 -0.80 -4.68 0.66
C SER A 61 0.47 -4.84 -0.16
N LEU A 62 0.77 -3.90 -1.07
CA LEU A 62 2.03 -3.87 -1.83
C LEU A 62 3.23 -3.63 -0.90
N LEU A 63 3.09 -2.76 0.09
CA LEU A 63 4.11 -2.60 1.12
C LEU A 63 4.36 -3.87 1.93
N GLU A 64 3.34 -4.71 2.17
CA GLU A 64 3.58 -6.00 2.82
C GLU A 64 4.50 -6.91 1.99
N TRP A 65 4.40 -6.89 0.66
CA TRP A 65 5.36 -7.62 -0.19
C TRP A 65 6.79 -7.12 0.01
N ILE A 66 6.99 -5.80 0.05
CA ILE A 66 8.30 -5.17 0.31
C ILE A 66 8.79 -5.51 1.72
N TYR A 67 7.93 -5.34 2.73
CA TYR A 67 8.25 -5.65 4.13
C TYR A 67 8.73 -7.09 4.28
N TRP A 68 7.97 -8.08 3.80
CA TRP A 68 8.33 -9.48 3.94
C TRP A 68 9.54 -9.89 3.13
N TYR A 69 9.80 -9.21 2.01
CA TYR A 69 11.00 -9.45 1.22
C TYR A 69 12.26 -8.93 1.90
N PHE A 70 12.19 -7.74 2.51
CA PHE A 70 13.36 -7.07 3.13
C PHE A 70 13.48 -7.26 4.64
N LYS A 71 12.51 -7.91 5.30
CA LYS A 71 12.40 -7.99 6.77
C LYS A 71 13.70 -8.37 7.48
N GLU A 72 14.38 -9.39 6.97
CA GLU A 72 15.61 -9.94 7.56
C GLU A 72 16.90 -9.28 7.02
N TYR A 73 16.78 -8.35 6.06
CA TYR A 73 17.91 -7.69 5.41
C TYR A 73 18.19 -6.28 5.96
N THR A 74 17.24 -5.69 6.68
CA THR A 74 17.36 -4.32 7.20
C THR A 74 16.50 -4.10 8.43
N THR A 75 16.96 -3.23 9.33
CA THR A 75 16.19 -2.74 10.48
C THR A 75 15.09 -1.76 10.08
N MET A 76 15.10 -1.27 8.84
CA MET A 76 14.05 -0.39 8.30
C MET A 76 12.70 -1.08 8.13
N SER A 77 12.66 -2.40 8.26
CA SER A 77 11.42 -3.17 8.21
C SER A 77 10.39 -2.71 9.25
N ASP A 78 10.83 -2.17 10.39
CA ASP A 78 9.96 -1.56 11.39
C ASP A 78 9.28 -0.27 10.92
N ASP A 79 9.97 0.59 10.15
CA ASP A 79 9.37 1.79 9.57
C ASP A 79 8.29 1.41 8.54
N ILE A 80 8.59 0.45 7.66
CA ILE A 80 7.63 -0.08 6.69
C ILE A 80 6.41 -0.67 7.41
N ARG A 81 6.63 -1.44 8.50
CA ARG A 81 5.57 -1.98 9.34
C ARG A 81 4.66 -0.89 9.90
N HIS A 82 5.22 0.19 10.46
CA HIS A 82 4.44 1.30 10.99
C HIS A 82 3.63 2.02 9.90
N ARG A 83 4.17 2.14 8.69
CA ARG A 83 3.45 2.71 7.54
C ARG A 83 2.30 1.82 7.08
N ILE A 84 2.52 0.51 6.96
CA ILE A 84 1.45 -0.46 6.65
C ILE A 84 0.32 -0.34 7.68
N GLU A 85 0.66 -0.36 8.97
CA GLU A 85 -0.32 -0.23 10.05
C GLU A 85 -1.11 1.07 9.96
N THR A 86 -0.43 2.17 9.65
CA THR A 86 -1.06 3.49 9.53
C THR A 86 -1.95 3.61 8.30
N LEU A 87 -1.55 3.03 7.16
CA LEU A 87 -2.38 3.00 5.96
C LEU A 87 -3.69 2.27 6.23
N TRP A 88 -3.64 1.10 6.88
CA TRP A 88 -4.86 0.40 7.31
C TRP A 88 -5.70 1.24 8.26
N TYR A 89 -5.09 1.95 9.21
CA TYR A 89 -5.84 2.85 10.10
C TYR A 89 -6.50 4.01 9.34
N SER A 90 -5.85 4.51 8.29
CA SER A 90 -6.35 5.61 7.47
C SER A 90 -7.52 5.23 6.57
N VAL A 91 -7.68 3.95 6.21
CA VAL A 91 -8.85 3.45 5.48
C VAL A 91 -10.15 3.70 6.26
N GLU A 92 -10.11 3.57 7.59
CA GLU A 92 -11.27 3.86 8.44
C GLU A 92 -11.60 5.35 8.45
N ASN A 93 -10.59 6.20 8.65
CA ASN A 93 -10.70 7.65 8.53
C ASN A 93 -9.29 8.25 8.32
N PRO A 94 -9.06 9.02 7.24
CA PRO A 94 -7.76 9.64 6.96
C PRO A 94 -7.23 10.53 8.09
N GLU A 95 -8.11 11.15 8.88
CA GLU A 95 -7.75 12.05 9.99
C GLU A 95 -7.21 11.30 11.22
N ASN A 96 -7.35 9.98 11.26
CA ASN A 96 -6.81 9.15 12.34
C ASN A 96 -5.28 9.02 12.29
N SER A 97 -4.63 9.44 11.20
CA SER A 97 -3.18 9.37 11.04
C SER A 97 -2.56 10.74 10.79
N LYS A 98 -1.31 10.88 11.23
CA LYS A 98 -0.42 11.96 10.80
C LYS A 98 0.08 11.66 9.38
N PRO A 99 0.53 12.69 8.63
CA PRO A 99 1.18 12.48 7.35
C PRO A 99 2.35 11.49 7.47
N LEU A 100 2.48 10.60 6.50
CA LEU A 100 3.56 9.62 6.40
C LEU A 100 4.86 10.28 5.90
N LEU A 101 5.32 11.30 6.64
CA LEU A 101 6.53 12.05 6.31
C LEU A 101 7.71 11.10 6.09
N PHE A 102 8.49 11.40 5.06
CA PHE A 102 9.67 10.67 4.69
C PHE A 102 10.75 11.68 4.32
N ASP A 103 11.82 11.69 5.11
CA ASP A 103 12.97 12.54 4.84
C ASP A 103 13.83 11.88 3.77
N ALA A 104 13.71 12.39 2.55
CA ALA A 104 14.41 11.88 1.39
C ALA A 104 15.91 12.21 1.41
N GLU A 105 16.35 13.17 2.24
CA GLU A 105 17.70 13.73 2.19
C GLU A 105 18.61 13.25 3.34
N LEU A 106 18.08 12.74 4.46
CA LEU A 106 18.89 12.60 5.68
C LEU A 106 19.07 11.18 6.26
N ASP A 107 18.15 10.22 6.06
CA ASP A 107 18.20 8.97 6.84
C ASP A 107 18.48 7.67 6.05
N ILE A 108 18.20 7.63 4.73
CA ILE A 108 18.24 6.37 3.96
C ILE A 108 18.94 6.58 2.61
N PRO A 109 20.02 5.83 2.31
CA PRO A 109 20.64 5.87 1.00
C PRO A 109 19.64 5.45 -0.09
N ALA A 110 19.43 6.30 -1.10
CA ALA A 110 18.59 5.98 -2.26
C ALA A 110 19.22 4.91 -3.19
N SER A 111 20.37 4.35 -2.83
CA SER A 111 21.16 3.46 -3.66
C SER A 111 21.37 2.07 -3.04
N GLY A 112 21.86 1.15 -3.86
CA GLY A 112 22.12 -0.22 -3.46
C GLY A 112 20.88 -1.11 -3.55
N PHE A 113 21.13 -2.42 -3.54
CA PHE A 113 20.09 -3.40 -3.81
C PHE A 113 19.01 -3.44 -2.73
N ILE A 114 19.32 -3.15 -1.46
CA ILE A 114 18.32 -3.17 -0.37
C ILE A 114 17.66 -1.79 -0.19
N ASN A 115 18.47 -0.77 0.06
CA ASN A 115 17.96 0.54 0.45
C ASN A 115 17.30 1.28 -0.72
N GLY A 116 17.78 1.11 -1.95
CA GLY A 116 17.17 1.72 -3.14
C GLY A 116 15.70 1.35 -3.33
N PRO A 117 15.35 0.05 -3.42
CA PRO A 117 13.94 -0.38 -3.48
C PRO A 117 13.09 0.14 -2.33
N ILE A 118 13.60 0.09 -1.10
CA ILE A 118 12.87 0.57 0.07
C ILE A 118 12.63 2.08 -0.04
N TRP A 119 13.65 2.86 -0.39
CA TRP A 119 13.52 4.29 -0.58
C TRP A 119 12.45 4.64 -1.62
N ILE A 120 12.39 3.91 -2.74
CA ILE A 120 11.34 4.09 -3.76
C ILE A 120 9.96 3.76 -3.21
N ALA A 121 9.82 2.66 -2.46
CA ALA A 121 8.55 2.31 -1.82
C ALA A 121 8.08 3.40 -0.86
N LEU A 122 8.98 3.93 -0.03
CA LEU A 122 8.68 4.96 0.96
C LEU A 122 8.33 6.30 0.31
N MET A 123 9.00 6.66 -0.79
CA MET A 123 8.66 7.84 -1.60
C MET A 123 7.25 7.73 -2.22
N ASN A 124 6.94 6.61 -2.88
CA ASN A 124 5.61 6.38 -3.47
C ASN A 124 4.52 6.43 -2.39
N VAL A 125 4.73 5.76 -1.25
CA VAL A 125 3.75 5.72 -0.15
C VAL A 125 3.51 7.10 0.45
N ARG A 126 4.57 7.91 0.61
CA ARG A 126 4.43 9.30 1.04
C ARG A 126 3.55 10.08 0.07
N MET A 127 3.79 9.97 -1.22
CA MET A 127 3.01 10.68 -2.24
C MET A 127 1.55 10.24 -2.22
N ILE A 128 1.30 8.93 -2.18
CA ILE A 128 -0.06 8.37 -2.08
C ILE A 128 -0.79 8.89 -0.83
N ASP A 129 -0.15 8.86 0.35
CA ASP A 129 -0.76 9.38 1.60
C ASP A 129 -1.11 10.87 1.51
N VAL A 130 -0.22 11.68 0.93
CA VAL A 130 -0.46 13.12 0.72
C VAL A 130 -1.64 13.35 -0.22
N LEU A 131 -1.68 12.64 -1.35
CA LEU A 131 -2.78 12.75 -2.31
C LEU A 131 -4.09 12.26 -1.73
N TYR A 132 -4.05 11.23 -0.88
CA TYR A 132 -5.24 10.68 -0.22
C TYR A 132 -5.88 11.69 0.72
N LYS A 133 -5.07 12.27 1.61
CA LYS A 133 -5.51 13.29 2.57
C LYS A 133 -5.99 14.56 1.88
N LYS A 134 -5.47 14.87 0.69
CA LYS A 134 -5.94 15.99 -0.14
C LYS A 134 -7.17 15.68 -0.99
N GLY A 135 -7.61 14.41 -1.06
CA GLY A 135 -8.66 14.00 -1.98
C GLY A 135 -8.29 14.19 -3.46
N SER A 136 -7.02 14.00 -3.84
CA SER A 136 -6.58 14.22 -5.22
C SER A 136 -6.95 13.07 -6.14
N PHE A 137 -7.43 13.40 -7.35
CA PHE A 137 -7.73 12.43 -8.42
C PHE A 137 -6.50 11.74 -9.02
N MET A 138 -5.29 12.21 -8.71
CA MET A 138 -4.05 11.62 -9.21
C MET A 138 -3.52 10.50 -8.31
N LEU A 139 -4.22 10.17 -7.22
CA LEU A 139 -3.77 9.20 -6.22
C LEU A 139 -3.44 7.83 -6.84
N GLN A 140 -4.27 7.36 -7.77
CA GLN A 140 -4.15 6.04 -8.37
C GLN A 140 -2.94 5.94 -9.29
N SER A 141 -2.51 7.04 -9.92
CA SER A 141 -1.34 7.06 -10.78
C SER A 141 -0.04 6.81 -10.02
N GLU A 142 0.04 7.26 -8.76
CA GLU A 142 1.20 6.99 -7.89
C GLU A 142 1.34 5.49 -7.53
N LEU A 143 0.29 4.67 -7.68
CA LEU A 143 0.39 3.22 -7.42
C LEU A 143 1.24 2.49 -8.46
N ALA A 144 1.36 3.02 -9.69
CA ALA A 144 2.06 2.34 -10.77
C ALA A 144 3.52 2.05 -10.40
N GLY A 145 4.22 3.03 -9.82
CA GLY A 145 5.62 2.88 -9.39
C GLY A 145 5.77 1.79 -8.33
N LEU A 146 4.85 1.74 -7.36
CA LEU A 146 4.85 0.74 -6.30
C LEU A 146 4.53 -0.68 -6.82
N VAL A 147 3.57 -0.82 -7.74
CA VAL A 147 3.24 -2.11 -8.39
C VAL A 147 4.45 -2.64 -9.16
N LEU A 148 5.07 -1.79 -9.98
CA LEU A 148 6.23 -2.14 -10.79
C LEU A 148 7.43 -2.49 -9.91
N LEU A 149 7.63 -1.76 -8.80
CA LEU A 149 8.67 -2.06 -7.82
C LEU A 149 8.49 -3.45 -7.21
N VAL A 150 7.30 -3.76 -6.68
CA VAL A 150 7.03 -5.08 -6.08
C VAL A 150 7.25 -6.18 -7.09
N ARG A 151 6.76 -5.99 -8.33
CA ARG A 151 6.99 -6.92 -9.42
C ARG A 151 8.48 -7.10 -9.74
N HIS A 152 9.26 -6.02 -9.68
CA HIS A 152 10.69 -6.03 -9.99
C HIS A 152 11.49 -6.86 -9.00
N VAL A 153 11.25 -6.65 -7.69
CA VAL A 153 12.00 -7.29 -6.59
C VAL A 153 11.48 -8.70 -6.27
N THR A 154 10.23 -9.02 -6.58
CA THR A 154 9.66 -10.34 -6.27
C THR A 154 10.36 -11.45 -7.06
N PRO A 155 10.93 -12.47 -6.40
CA PRO A 155 11.68 -13.53 -7.08
C PRO A 155 10.83 -14.34 -8.08
N LYS A 156 9.61 -14.70 -7.68
CA LYS A 156 8.64 -15.35 -8.57
C LYS A 156 7.61 -14.35 -9.12
N LYS A 157 8.02 -13.50 -10.06
CA LYS A 157 7.17 -12.46 -10.69
C LYS A 157 5.78 -12.97 -11.11
N LYS A 158 5.72 -14.14 -11.77
CA LYS A 158 4.44 -14.77 -12.18
C LYS A 158 3.45 -15.06 -11.03
N LYS A 159 3.92 -15.19 -9.79
CA LYS A 159 3.05 -15.37 -8.61
C LYS A 159 2.49 -14.03 -8.15
N PHE A 160 3.31 -12.99 -8.18
CA PHE A 160 2.85 -11.62 -7.96
C PHE A 160 1.87 -11.19 -9.05
N ASP A 161 2.21 -11.38 -10.34
CA ASP A 161 1.37 -11.01 -11.48
C ASP A 161 -0.04 -11.61 -11.35
N LYS A 162 -0.15 -12.92 -11.08
CA LYS A 162 -1.44 -13.59 -10.86
C LYS A 162 -2.22 -13.08 -9.64
N TRP A 163 -1.51 -12.75 -8.56
CA TRP A 163 -2.13 -12.17 -7.38
C TRP A 163 -2.67 -10.78 -7.69
N PHE A 164 -1.85 -9.92 -8.32
CA PHE A 164 -2.21 -8.57 -8.68
C PHE A 164 -3.38 -8.54 -9.67
N GLU A 165 -3.35 -9.33 -10.74
CA GLU A 165 -4.44 -9.48 -11.71
C GLU A 165 -5.77 -9.88 -11.03
N GLY A 166 -5.70 -10.83 -10.10
CA GLY A 166 -6.88 -11.28 -9.35
C GLY A 166 -7.42 -10.21 -8.40
N ILE A 167 -6.54 -9.51 -7.68
CA ILE A 167 -6.92 -8.43 -6.77
C ILE A 167 -7.48 -7.24 -7.51
N ILE A 168 -6.80 -6.75 -8.55
CA ILE A 168 -7.21 -5.54 -9.27
C ILE A 168 -8.57 -5.75 -9.95
N SER A 169 -8.81 -6.93 -10.51
CA SER A 169 -10.12 -7.29 -11.08
C SER A 169 -11.24 -7.23 -10.03
N LYS A 170 -10.99 -7.73 -8.82
CA LYS A 170 -11.97 -7.65 -7.71
C LYS A 170 -12.18 -6.22 -7.24
N LEU A 171 -11.10 -5.43 -7.11
CA LEU A 171 -11.17 -4.04 -6.68
C LEU A 171 -12.01 -3.19 -7.64
N ILE A 172 -11.79 -3.34 -8.95
CA ILE A 172 -12.55 -2.62 -9.98
C ILE A 172 -14.05 -2.91 -9.89
N ILE A 173 -14.43 -4.14 -9.56
CA ILE A 173 -15.84 -4.55 -9.48
C ILE A 173 -16.49 -4.09 -8.16
N GLN A 174 -15.79 -4.24 -7.04
CA GLN A 174 -16.37 -4.04 -5.70
C GLN A 174 -16.13 -2.64 -5.12
N PHE A 175 -15.04 -1.99 -5.53
CA PHE A 175 -14.61 -0.67 -5.08
C PHE A 175 -14.26 0.23 -6.28
N PRO A 176 -15.19 0.41 -7.23
CA PRO A 176 -14.92 1.23 -8.40
C PRO A 176 -14.66 2.69 -8.00
N ASN A 177 -13.81 3.36 -8.76
CA ASN A 177 -13.68 4.81 -8.69
C ASN A 177 -15.04 5.43 -9.05
N GLN A 178 -15.61 6.21 -8.12
CA GLN A 178 -16.91 6.85 -8.32
C GLN A 178 -16.79 8.15 -9.14
N ASN A 179 -15.57 8.61 -9.42
CA ASN A 179 -15.32 9.80 -10.24
C ASN A 179 -15.34 9.43 -11.73
N THR A 180 -16.53 9.36 -12.31
CA THR A 180 -16.69 9.08 -13.75
C THR A 180 -16.53 10.32 -14.63
N GLU A 181 -16.64 11.52 -14.06
CA GLU A 181 -16.68 12.79 -14.81
C GLU A 181 -16.06 13.91 -13.99
N ILE A 182 -14.76 14.16 -14.15
CA ILE A 182 -14.17 15.39 -13.61
C ILE A 182 -13.38 16.07 -14.70
N THR A 183 -13.87 17.23 -15.12
CA THR A 183 -13.06 18.29 -15.68
C THR A 183 -11.96 18.59 -14.67
N PHE A 184 -10.74 18.11 -14.92
CA PHE A 184 -9.59 18.35 -14.05
C PHE A 184 -9.52 19.83 -13.69
N SER A 185 -9.71 20.11 -12.41
CA SER A 185 -9.46 21.39 -11.78
C SER A 185 -8.49 21.11 -10.65
N GLU A 186 -7.40 21.89 -10.57
CA GLU A 186 -6.40 21.76 -9.50
C GLU A 186 -7.02 21.95 -8.10
N ASP A 187 -8.19 22.60 -8.02
CA ASP A 187 -8.92 22.87 -6.78
C ASP A 187 -10.00 21.82 -6.44
N ALA A 188 -10.26 20.87 -7.34
CA ALA A 188 -11.28 19.86 -7.10
C ALA A 188 -10.78 18.83 -6.06
N VAL A 189 -11.60 18.59 -5.05
CA VAL A 189 -11.31 17.65 -3.95
C VAL A 189 -12.31 16.51 -3.98
N TYR A 190 -11.81 15.28 -4.03
CA TYR A 190 -12.60 14.08 -3.90
C TYR A 190 -12.90 13.74 -2.44
N ASP A 191 -14.18 13.58 -2.12
CA ASP A 191 -14.62 13.08 -0.83
C ASP A 191 -14.75 11.55 -0.85
N SER A 192 -13.78 10.85 -0.27
CA SER A 192 -13.78 9.38 -0.14
C SER A 192 -14.51 8.87 1.11
N SER A 193 -15.16 9.74 1.89
CA SER A 193 -15.84 9.36 3.14
C SER A 193 -16.95 8.34 2.89
N GLY A 194 -17.67 8.46 1.78
CA GLY A 194 -18.74 7.56 1.34
C GLY A 194 -18.29 6.24 0.73
N GLU A 195 -16.99 6.07 0.43
CA GLU A 195 -16.49 4.81 -0.13
C GLU A 195 -16.57 3.66 0.90
N ALA A 196 -16.80 2.45 0.39
CA ALA A 196 -16.82 1.26 1.21
C ALA A 196 -15.46 1.01 1.89
N LEU A 197 -15.49 0.47 3.11
CA LEU A 197 -14.28 0.07 3.82
C LEU A 197 -13.66 -1.15 3.15
N ILE A 198 -12.34 -1.27 3.28
CA ILE A 198 -11.57 -2.43 2.85
C ILE A 198 -10.64 -2.87 3.99
N CYS A 199 -10.33 -4.16 4.07
CA CYS A 199 -9.46 -4.72 5.11
C CYS A 199 -8.35 -5.56 4.50
N ARG A 200 -7.35 -5.92 5.31
CA ARG A 200 -6.19 -6.69 4.89
C ARG A 200 -6.55 -8.06 4.35
N GLU A 201 -7.54 -8.72 4.96
CA GLU A 201 -8.00 -10.05 4.63
C GLU A 201 -8.50 -10.14 3.18
N PHE A 202 -9.14 -9.09 2.67
CA PHE A 202 -9.55 -9.00 1.26
C PHE A 202 -8.42 -9.29 0.27
N PHE A 203 -7.18 -8.89 0.61
CA PHE A 203 -6.02 -9.01 -0.28
C PHE A 203 -5.30 -10.35 -0.18
N PHE A 204 -5.44 -11.05 0.94
CA PHE A 204 -4.55 -12.15 1.30
C PHE A 204 -5.26 -13.45 1.71
N ASP A 205 -6.52 -13.37 2.11
CA ASP A 205 -7.34 -14.53 2.43
C ASP A 205 -8.27 -14.86 1.25
N SER A 206 -8.02 -16.01 0.61
CA SER A 206 -8.81 -16.49 -0.53
C SER A 206 -10.25 -16.86 -0.16
N MET A 207 -10.51 -17.09 1.12
CA MET A 207 -11.82 -17.45 1.66
C MET A 207 -12.57 -16.26 2.25
N PHE A 208 -11.97 -15.05 2.22
CA PHE A 208 -12.62 -13.86 2.74
C PHE A 208 -13.84 -13.51 1.88
N ASP A 209 -15.02 -13.61 2.50
CA ASP A 209 -16.28 -13.19 1.92
C ASP A 209 -16.54 -11.73 2.29
N TYR A 210 -16.55 -10.88 1.29
CA TYR A 210 -16.73 -9.45 1.50
C TYR A 210 -18.18 -9.14 1.89
N CYS A 211 -18.35 -8.63 3.10
CA CYS A 211 -19.49 -7.81 3.47
C CYS A 211 -19.05 -6.65 4.36
N ASN A 212 -19.95 -5.67 4.56
CA ASN A 212 -19.62 -4.47 5.33
C ASN A 212 -19.28 -4.81 6.79
N GLU A 213 -20.02 -5.74 7.40
CA GLU A 213 -19.84 -6.14 8.80
C GLU A 213 -18.52 -6.89 9.01
N THR A 214 -18.21 -7.89 8.18
CA THR A 214 -16.96 -8.66 8.29
C THR A 214 -15.75 -7.78 8.03
N THR A 215 -15.82 -6.91 7.03
CA THR A 215 -14.74 -5.97 6.69
C THR A 215 -14.51 -4.97 7.81
N LYS A 216 -15.57 -4.39 8.38
CA LYS A 216 -15.46 -3.46 9.51
C LYS A 216 -14.89 -4.16 10.75
N SER A 217 -15.31 -5.38 11.05
CA SER A 217 -14.77 -6.16 12.17
C SER A 217 -13.28 -6.44 11.98
N ALA A 218 -12.88 -6.96 10.81
CA ALA A 218 -11.49 -7.29 10.52
C ALA A 218 -10.58 -6.05 10.54
N LEU A 219 -11.05 -4.94 9.97
CA LEU A 219 -10.33 -3.67 10.01
C LEU A 219 -10.17 -3.15 11.44
N ASN A 220 -11.22 -3.18 12.25
CA ASN A 220 -11.16 -2.75 13.65
C ASN A 220 -10.24 -3.65 14.48
N ASP A 221 -10.29 -4.96 14.28
CA ASP A 221 -9.39 -5.91 14.93
C ASP A 221 -7.94 -5.63 14.57
N PHE A 222 -7.64 -5.35 13.30
CA PHE A 222 -6.31 -4.92 12.89
C PHE A 222 -5.90 -3.62 13.59
N ILE A 223 -6.74 -2.60 13.58
CA ILE A 223 -6.47 -1.29 14.20
C ILE A 223 -6.22 -1.42 15.71
N LEU A 224 -7.03 -2.21 16.41
CA LEU A 224 -6.91 -2.45 17.86
C LEU A 224 -5.58 -3.08 18.28
N ASN A 225 -4.93 -3.81 17.35
CA ASN A 225 -3.66 -4.49 17.58
C ASN A 225 -2.42 -3.67 17.16
N ILE A 226 -2.60 -2.41 16.72
CA ILE A 226 -1.48 -1.48 16.46
C ILE A 226 -0.80 -1.09 17.78
N ASP A 227 0.53 -1.07 17.79
CA ASP A 227 1.32 -0.54 18.90
C ASP A 227 1.47 0.98 18.76
N TYR A 228 0.49 1.72 19.29
CA TYR A 228 0.42 3.19 19.22
C TYR A 228 1.55 3.91 19.96
N GLU A 229 2.26 3.25 20.87
CA GLU A 229 3.42 3.84 21.55
C GLU A 229 4.65 3.83 20.64
N ARG A 230 4.73 2.85 19.73
CA ARG A 230 5.85 2.68 18.80
C ARG A 230 5.60 3.27 17.42
N ASN A 231 4.34 3.32 16.98
CA ASN A 231 3.97 3.82 15.67
C ASN A 231 3.78 5.35 15.70
N PRO A 232 4.73 6.15 15.18
CA PRO A 232 4.71 7.60 15.34
C PRO A 232 3.60 8.29 14.51
N PHE A 233 3.06 7.59 13.51
CA PHE A 233 2.13 8.12 12.52
C PHE A 233 0.66 7.98 12.93
N CYS A 234 0.33 7.18 13.95
CA CYS A 234 -1.06 7.03 14.41
C CYS A 234 -1.46 8.10 15.45
N ASN A 235 -2.65 8.71 15.31
CA ASN A 235 -3.16 9.70 16.26
C ASN A 235 -3.82 9.03 17.48
N LYS A 236 -3.00 8.54 18.43
CA LYS A 236 -3.40 7.91 19.71
C LYS A 236 -4.34 6.69 19.56
N LYS A 237 -4.39 5.86 20.61
CA LYS A 237 -5.22 4.66 20.64
C LYS A 237 -6.70 5.00 20.57
N LYS A 238 -7.41 4.46 19.58
CA LYS A 238 -8.88 4.54 19.54
C LYS A 238 -9.45 3.75 20.73
N LYS A 239 -10.25 4.42 21.57
CA LYS A 239 -11.12 3.74 22.53
C LYS A 239 -12.43 3.45 21.81
N PHE A 240 -12.58 2.23 21.30
CA PHE A 240 -13.89 1.79 20.85
C PHE A 240 -14.77 1.60 22.09
N VAL A 241 -15.85 2.37 22.19
CA VAL A 241 -16.88 2.12 23.20
C VAL A 241 -17.64 0.91 22.67
N ASN A 242 -17.50 -0.24 23.34
CA ASN A 242 -18.37 -1.39 23.07
C ASN A 242 -19.82 -0.93 23.29
N GLY A 243 -20.59 -0.87 22.22
CA GLY A 243 -22.05 -0.77 22.28
C GLY A 243 -22.65 -2.14 22.52
#